data_AF-A0A7C3D0I5-F1
#
_entry.id   AF-A0A7C3D0I5-F1
#
_cell.length_a   1.000
_cell.length_b   1.000
_cell.length_c   1.000
_cell.angle_alpha   90.00
_cell.angle_beta   90.00
_cell.angle_gamma   90.00
#
_symmetry.space_group_name_H-M   'P 1'
#
loop_
_entity.id
_entity.type
_entity.pdbx_description
1 polymer ?
#
loop_
_entity_poly.entity_id
_entity_poly.type
_entity_poly.pdbx_seq_one_letter_code
_entity_poly.pdbx_strand_id
1 'polypeptide(L)'
;QETNMVVFDETTFYYPYATSLRMSDIGYQNSKEDKSGINVSYHNVAQYTESLRHAITTPYAPYAKMGVKVNGVYEQLNANLLQIENEYYSPVRPKQLADNLEMPINALRTRGVKYIELRSLDINVFEPTGVSDNTLYFLEAFFLFCLFHESPEISEKAHQEIGKNTQDVARMGRKPGLMLQRGGKRISLKHWATEIFEQMQGVCELLDKNSAKSVFSDILAHYQTRICDPDATPSAHMLAEMRENKEGFYAFSLRKSEEYLAYYKRRKLSPEREAFFRELSTESRARQREIEAGDRLGFDQFLADYFKQAAGKF
;
A
#
# COMPACT_ATOMS: atom_id res chain seq x y z
N GLN A 1 -0.44 17.92 21.79
CA GLN A 1 -0.55 18.60 20.49
C GLN A 1 -2.02 18.84 20.25
N GLU A 2 -2.46 20.08 20.03
CA GLU A 2 -3.84 20.33 19.61
C GLU A 2 -4.04 19.71 18.22
N THR A 3 -5.02 18.82 18.09
CA THR A 3 -5.38 18.21 16.81
C THR A 3 -6.42 19.07 16.10
N ASN A 4 -6.29 19.22 14.79
CA ASN A 4 -7.29 19.84 13.93
C ASN A 4 -8.40 18.85 13.52
N MET A 5 -8.36 17.62 14.03
CA MET A 5 -9.42 16.62 13.85
C MET A 5 -10.61 16.92 14.75
N VAL A 6 -11.79 16.52 14.29
CA VAL A 6 -13.03 16.65 15.05
C VAL A 6 -13.13 15.46 16.01
N VAL A 7 -13.58 15.73 17.24
CA VAL A 7 -13.94 14.69 18.21
C VAL A 7 -15.23 14.02 17.73
N PHE A 8 -15.18 12.72 17.45
CA PHE A 8 -16.38 11.92 17.20
C PHE A 8 -17.01 11.49 18.53
N ASP A 9 -16.19 10.97 19.44
CA ASP A 9 -16.52 10.63 20.83
C ASP A 9 -15.26 10.74 21.73
N GLU A 10 -15.34 10.29 22.98
CA GLU A 10 -14.24 10.35 23.95
C GLU A 10 -12.94 9.62 23.52
N THR A 11 -13.04 8.70 22.56
CA THR A 11 -11.93 7.82 22.14
C THR A 11 -11.59 7.91 20.66
N THR A 12 -12.38 8.65 19.88
CA THR A 12 -12.32 8.66 18.41
C THR A 12 -12.22 10.09 17.88
N PHE A 13 -11.19 10.33 17.08
CA PHE A 13 -11.05 11.54 16.26
C PHE A 13 -11.24 11.21 14.78
N TYR A 14 -11.79 12.15 14.00
CA TYR A 14 -11.95 11.97 12.56
C TYR A 14 -11.91 13.31 11.80
N TYR A 15 -11.74 13.24 10.48
CA TYR A 15 -12.12 14.35 9.61
C TYR A 15 -13.47 14.04 8.93
N PRO A 16 -14.42 15.00 8.90
CA PRO A 16 -15.75 14.79 8.32
C PRO A 16 -15.78 14.27 6.89
N TYR A 17 -14.76 14.59 6.10
CA TYR A 17 -14.66 14.27 4.67
C TYR A 17 -13.50 13.33 4.31
N ALA A 18 -12.79 12.77 5.31
CA ALA A 18 -11.70 11.84 5.04
C ALA A 18 -12.17 10.57 4.34
N THR A 19 -11.26 10.03 3.53
CA THR A 19 -11.42 8.73 2.86
C THR A 19 -10.50 7.69 3.48
N SER A 20 -9.20 7.99 3.63
CA SER A 20 -8.19 7.11 4.20
C SER A 20 -7.21 7.90 5.06
N LEU A 21 -7.38 7.87 6.38
CA LEU A 21 -6.40 8.45 7.31
C LEU A 21 -5.07 7.69 7.28
N ARG A 22 -5.10 6.40 6.95
CA ARG A 22 -3.89 5.57 6.76
C ARG A 22 -2.96 6.14 5.70
N MET A 23 -3.52 6.73 4.64
CA MET A 23 -2.76 7.34 3.54
C MET A 23 -2.47 8.84 3.76
N SER A 24 -2.84 9.41 4.91
CA SER A 24 -2.57 10.81 5.26
C SER A 24 -1.30 10.98 6.11
N ASP A 25 -0.95 12.22 6.43
CA ASP A 25 0.19 12.61 7.27
C ASP A 25 0.20 12.05 8.70
N ILE A 26 -0.96 11.64 9.22
CA ILE A 26 -1.08 10.96 10.52
C ILE A 26 -1.00 9.43 10.42
N GLY A 27 -0.99 8.90 9.19
CA GLY A 27 -1.05 7.48 8.90
C GLY A 27 0.32 6.84 8.71
N TYR A 28 0.35 5.79 7.89
CA TYR A 28 1.57 5.09 7.52
C TYR A 28 2.28 5.93 6.47
N GLN A 29 3.13 6.85 6.90
CA GLN A 29 4.07 7.52 6.01
C GLN A 29 5.45 7.45 6.65
N ASN A 30 6.47 7.24 5.82
CA ASN A 30 7.80 7.66 6.19
C ASN A 30 7.81 9.20 6.12
N SER A 31 7.27 9.87 7.14
CA SER A 31 7.37 11.33 7.36
C SER A 31 8.83 11.83 7.44
N LYS A 32 9.77 10.89 7.37
CA LYS A 32 11.19 11.13 7.18
C LYS A 32 11.55 11.44 5.74
N GLU A 33 10.80 11.05 4.70
CA GLU A 33 11.13 11.37 3.30
C GLU A 33 11.38 12.88 3.09
N ASP A 34 10.53 13.73 3.67
CA ASP A 34 10.69 15.20 3.65
C ASP A 34 11.85 15.72 4.53
N LYS A 35 12.21 15.02 5.61
CA LYS A 35 13.24 15.45 6.59
C LYS A 35 14.60 14.77 6.41
N SER A 36 14.63 13.63 5.74
CA SER A 36 15.77 12.74 5.49
C SER A 36 16.16 12.74 4.01
N GLY A 37 15.35 13.35 3.14
CA GLY A 37 15.68 13.62 1.73
C GLY A 37 15.62 12.39 0.83
N ILE A 38 14.84 11.37 1.19
CA ILE A 38 14.71 10.17 0.34
C ILE A 38 13.75 10.51 -0.81
N ASN A 39 14.31 10.80 -1.98
CA ASN A 39 13.56 10.98 -3.23
C ASN A 39 13.84 9.80 -4.17
N VAL A 40 12.85 8.92 -4.33
CA VAL A 40 12.97 7.75 -5.20
C VAL A 40 12.44 8.08 -6.59
N SER A 41 13.28 7.91 -7.61
CA SER A 41 12.86 8.11 -9.00
C SER A 41 12.00 6.93 -9.48
N TYR A 42 10.92 7.24 -10.19
CA TYR A 42 10.07 6.26 -10.87
C TYR A 42 10.20 6.33 -12.40
N HIS A 43 11.21 7.05 -12.93
CA HIS A 43 11.37 7.20 -14.38
C HIS A 43 11.82 5.91 -15.06
N ASN A 44 12.70 5.14 -14.40
CA ASN A 44 13.14 3.84 -14.88
C ASN A 44 13.71 2.99 -13.73
N VAL A 45 13.82 1.68 -13.98
CA VAL A 45 14.31 0.70 -12.99
C VAL A 45 15.71 1.05 -12.49
N ALA A 46 16.60 1.56 -13.36
CA ALA A 46 17.97 1.91 -12.98
C ALA A 46 17.97 2.97 -11.87
N GLN A 47 17.32 4.11 -12.14
CA GLN A 47 17.25 5.22 -11.20
C GLN A 47 16.49 4.83 -9.93
N TYR A 48 15.39 4.09 -10.05
CA TYR A 48 14.65 3.58 -8.89
C TYR A 48 15.55 2.76 -7.95
N THR A 49 16.27 1.78 -8.50
CA THR A 49 17.15 0.92 -7.70
C THR A 49 18.35 1.67 -7.13
N GLU A 50 18.86 2.70 -7.84
CA GLU A 50 19.96 3.53 -7.36
C GLU A 50 19.53 4.45 -6.21
N SER A 51 18.35 5.08 -6.30
CA SER A 51 17.79 5.89 -5.21
C SER A 51 17.63 5.05 -3.92
N LEU A 52 17.13 3.82 -4.05
CA LEU A 52 17.00 2.92 -2.89
C LEU A 52 18.35 2.43 -2.37
N ARG A 53 19.30 2.11 -3.27
CA ARG A 53 20.68 1.75 -2.88
C ARG A 53 21.32 2.87 -2.07
N HIS A 54 21.20 4.11 -2.54
CA HIS A 54 21.68 5.28 -1.83
C HIS A 54 21.06 5.37 -0.42
N ALA A 55 19.74 5.21 -0.30
CA ALA A 55 19.06 5.27 0.98
C ALA A 55 19.52 4.17 1.96
N ILE A 56 19.72 2.93 1.50
CA ILE A 56 20.15 1.82 2.38
C ILE A 56 21.65 1.80 2.67
N THR A 57 22.44 2.69 2.04
CA THR A 57 23.90 2.79 2.25
C THR A 57 24.35 4.10 2.87
N THR A 58 23.45 5.07 3.02
CA THR A 58 23.76 6.39 3.58
C THR A 58 23.48 6.44 5.08
N PRO A 59 24.50 6.65 5.94
CA PRO A 59 24.30 6.77 7.38
C PRO A 59 23.41 7.94 7.77
N TYR A 60 22.56 7.76 8.79
CA TYR A 60 21.70 8.80 9.36
C TYR A 60 22.06 9.06 10.82
N ALA A 61 22.56 10.26 11.10
CA ALA A 61 23.13 10.60 12.40
C ALA A 61 22.18 10.38 13.60
N PRO A 62 20.86 10.68 13.52
CA PRO A 62 19.94 10.35 14.60
C PRO A 62 19.85 8.85 14.94
N TYR A 63 19.89 7.96 13.94
CA TYR A 63 19.89 6.51 14.20
C TYR A 63 21.23 6.02 14.73
N ALA A 64 22.34 6.60 14.26
CA ALA A 64 23.66 6.28 14.78
C ALA A 64 23.78 6.59 16.27
N LYS A 65 23.14 7.68 16.73
CA LYS A 65 23.07 8.04 18.16
C LYS A 65 22.29 7.04 19.02
N MET A 66 21.33 6.31 18.44
CA MET A 66 20.58 5.26 19.15
C MET A 66 21.43 4.00 19.34
N GLY A 67 22.44 3.79 18.48
CA GLY A 67 23.27 2.60 18.45
C GLY A 67 22.64 1.46 17.64
N VAL A 68 23.49 0.66 16.99
CA VAL A 68 23.05 -0.54 16.23
C VAL A 68 22.99 -1.76 17.13
N LYS A 69 24.03 -1.97 17.95
CA LYS A 69 24.13 -3.05 18.93
C LYS A 69 24.39 -2.45 20.30
N VAL A 70 23.41 -2.52 21.20
CA VAL A 70 23.46 -1.94 22.55
C VAL A 70 23.52 -3.08 23.55
N ASN A 71 24.52 -3.09 24.44
CA ASN A 71 24.74 -4.17 25.42
C ASN A 71 24.78 -5.58 24.79
N GLY A 72 25.28 -5.72 23.57
CA GLY A 72 25.38 -6.99 22.85
C GLY A 72 24.12 -7.42 22.10
N VAL A 73 23.03 -6.67 22.17
CA VAL A 73 21.76 -6.95 21.48
C VAL A 73 21.58 -5.99 20.30
N TYR A 74 21.14 -6.52 19.15
CA TYR A 74 20.79 -5.69 18.00
C TYR A 74 19.46 -4.98 18.24
N GLU A 75 19.48 -3.65 18.19
CA GLU A 75 18.28 -2.78 18.23
C GLU A 75 17.87 -2.34 16.82
N GLN A 76 18.83 -2.37 15.87
CA GLN A 76 18.67 -2.00 14.46
C GLN A 76 19.59 -2.88 13.61
N LEU A 77 19.29 -3.07 12.32
CA LEU A 77 20.19 -3.80 11.38
C LEU A 77 21.41 -2.96 10.99
N ASN A 78 21.22 -1.65 10.83
CA ASN A 78 22.25 -0.64 10.59
C ASN A 78 21.71 0.73 11.01
N ALA A 79 22.48 1.80 10.80
CA ALA A 79 22.09 3.17 11.13
C ALA A 79 21.95 4.05 9.87
N ASN A 80 21.49 3.49 8.75
CA ASN A 80 21.32 4.19 7.48
C ASN A 80 19.93 4.84 7.37
N LEU A 81 19.71 5.68 6.34
CA LEU A 81 18.41 6.33 6.11
C LEU A 81 17.27 5.30 6.06
N LEU A 82 17.54 4.14 5.45
CA LEU A 82 16.73 2.93 5.52
C LEU A 82 17.61 1.76 5.92
N GLN A 83 17.10 0.85 6.76
CA GLN A 83 17.83 -0.36 7.14
C GLN A 83 17.94 -1.34 5.97
N ILE A 84 16.83 -1.52 5.24
CA ILE A 84 16.70 -2.33 4.03
C ILE A 84 15.68 -1.67 3.09
N GLU A 85 15.67 -2.04 1.81
CA GLU A 85 14.77 -1.43 0.82
C GLU A 85 13.28 -1.61 1.15
N ASN A 86 12.92 -2.65 1.90
CA ASN A 86 11.54 -2.89 2.32
C ASN A 86 10.99 -1.83 3.29
N GLU A 87 11.86 -1.06 3.97
CA GLU A 87 11.47 0.05 4.84
C GLU A 87 10.96 1.26 4.04
N TYR A 88 11.28 1.37 2.74
CA TYR A 88 10.82 2.48 1.90
C TYR A 88 9.31 2.43 1.65
N TYR A 89 8.52 3.21 2.38
CA TYR A 89 7.08 3.26 2.21
C TYR A 89 6.70 3.91 0.87
N SER A 90 5.92 3.20 0.06
CA SER A 90 5.38 3.72 -1.20
C SER A 90 3.98 3.16 -1.45
N PRO A 91 3.05 3.94 -2.04
CA PRO A 91 1.73 3.45 -2.41
C PRO A 91 1.77 2.33 -3.47
N VAL A 92 2.85 2.26 -4.26
CA VAL A 92 3.06 1.26 -5.30
C VAL A 92 4.53 0.88 -5.41
N ARG A 93 4.85 -0.40 -5.58
CA ARG A 93 6.25 -0.85 -5.72
C ARG A 93 6.43 -1.74 -6.95
N PRO A 94 7.46 -1.51 -7.78
CA PRO A 94 7.90 -2.50 -8.74
C PRO A 94 8.52 -3.68 -8.01
N LYS A 95 8.23 -4.91 -8.44
CA LYS A 95 8.71 -6.12 -7.80
C LYS A 95 9.31 -7.10 -8.81
N GLN A 96 10.30 -7.84 -8.33
CA GLN A 96 10.92 -8.99 -8.97
C GLN A 96 11.01 -10.11 -7.94
N LEU A 97 10.94 -11.37 -8.38
CA LEU A 97 11.21 -12.50 -7.51
C LEU A 97 12.71 -12.52 -7.19
N ALA A 98 13.04 -12.40 -5.91
CA ALA A 98 14.42 -12.46 -5.42
C ALA A 98 14.79 -13.92 -5.15
N ASP A 99 16.02 -14.29 -5.52
CA ASP A 99 16.61 -15.56 -5.11
C ASP A 99 16.92 -15.52 -3.60
N ASN A 100 17.28 -16.68 -3.04
CA ASN A 100 17.52 -16.79 -1.60
C ASN A 100 18.58 -15.79 -1.12
N LEU A 101 18.20 -14.93 -0.16
CA LEU A 101 19.02 -13.85 0.42
C LEU A 101 19.49 -12.76 -0.56
N GLU A 102 18.98 -12.75 -1.80
CA GLU A 102 19.26 -11.68 -2.75
C GLU A 102 18.49 -10.41 -2.35
N MET A 103 19.16 -9.25 -2.41
CA MET A 103 18.48 -7.98 -2.21
C MET A 103 17.46 -7.70 -3.34
N PRO A 104 16.20 -7.34 -3.04
CA PRO A 104 15.19 -6.97 -4.02
C PRO A 104 15.63 -5.92 -5.04
N ILE A 105 16.48 -4.95 -4.66
CA ILE A 105 17.04 -3.98 -5.60
C ILE A 105 17.99 -4.61 -6.62
N ASN A 106 18.70 -5.69 -6.27
CA ASN A 106 19.56 -6.43 -7.19
C ASN A 106 18.71 -7.24 -8.17
N ALA A 107 17.67 -7.90 -7.66
CA ALA A 107 16.69 -8.62 -8.47
C ALA A 107 16.06 -7.71 -9.53
N LEU A 108 15.55 -6.55 -9.10
CA LEU A 108 14.97 -5.54 -9.99
C LEU A 108 15.98 -5.03 -11.01
N ARG A 109 17.20 -4.69 -10.58
CA ARG A 109 18.22 -4.12 -11.46
C ARG A 109 18.63 -5.07 -12.57
N THR A 110 18.77 -6.35 -12.26
CA THR A 110 19.30 -7.37 -13.18
C THR A 110 18.22 -8.00 -14.05
N ARG A 111 17.01 -8.19 -13.52
CA ARG A 111 15.93 -8.94 -14.19
C ARG A 111 14.70 -8.08 -14.51
N GLY A 112 14.76 -6.77 -14.26
CA GLY A 112 13.67 -5.84 -14.51
C GLY A 112 12.46 -6.07 -13.60
N VAL A 113 11.34 -5.42 -13.93
CA VAL A 113 10.08 -5.55 -13.19
C VAL A 113 9.32 -6.79 -13.66
N LYS A 114 8.89 -7.64 -12.73
CA LYS A 114 8.03 -8.80 -13.01
C LYS A 114 6.57 -8.51 -12.74
N TYR A 115 6.27 -7.79 -11.66
CA TYR A 115 4.91 -7.40 -11.27
C TYR A 115 4.94 -6.10 -10.46
N ILE A 116 3.75 -5.53 -10.25
CA ILE A 116 3.55 -4.34 -9.42
C ILE A 116 2.79 -4.73 -8.16
N GLU A 117 3.24 -4.22 -7.01
CA GLU A 117 2.56 -4.36 -5.72
C GLU A 117 1.86 -3.04 -5.38
N LEU A 118 0.53 -3.04 -5.39
CA LEU A 118 -0.27 -1.91 -4.90
C LEU A 118 -0.49 -2.04 -3.41
N ARG A 119 -0.15 -0.96 -2.68
CA ARG A 119 -0.12 -0.92 -1.22
C ARG A 119 -1.04 0.16 -0.65
N SER A 120 -1.72 0.93 -1.50
CA SER A 120 -2.58 2.04 -1.08
C SER A 120 -3.99 1.63 -0.66
N LEU A 121 -4.38 0.36 -0.82
CA LEU A 121 -5.71 -0.13 -0.47
C LEU A 121 -5.85 -0.30 1.05
N ASP A 122 -6.90 0.29 1.63
CA ASP A 122 -7.29 0.04 3.01
C ASP A 122 -8.12 -1.25 3.11
N ILE A 123 -8.16 -1.85 4.30
CA ILE A 123 -9.03 -2.99 4.56
C ILE A 123 -10.49 -2.55 4.40
N ASN A 124 -11.24 -3.25 3.54
CA ASN A 124 -12.67 -3.07 3.45
C ASN A 124 -13.36 -3.77 4.62
N VAL A 125 -13.74 -2.99 5.63
CA VAL A 125 -14.39 -3.46 6.85
C VAL A 125 -15.78 -4.08 6.61
N PHE A 126 -16.33 -3.96 5.40
CA PHE A 126 -17.60 -4.56 5.02
C PHE A 126 -17.44 -5.92 4.32
N GLU A 127 -16.21 -6.35 4.07
CA GLU A 127 -15.89 -7.64 3.46
C GLU A 127 -15.17 -8.55 4.46
N PRO A 128 -15.61 -9.82 4.66
CA PRO A 128 -14.94 -10.75 5.56
C PRO A 128 -13.46 -10.96 5.24
N THR A 129 -13.12 -10.94 3.94
CA THR A 129 -11.76 -11.08 3.41
C THR A 129 -10.97 -9.76 3.39
N GLY A 130 -11.58 -8.65 3.75
CA GLY A 130 -10.98 -7.30 3.69
C GLY A 130 -10.91 -6.70 2.28
N VAL A 131 -11.38 -7.41 1.25
CA VAL A 131 -11.44 -6.94 -0.15
C VAL A 131 -12.56 -7.67 -0.89
N SER A 132 -13.26 -6.96 -1.78
CA SER A 132 -14.35 -7.50 -2.61
C SER A 132 -13.88 -7.85 -4.02
N ASP A 133 -14.54 -8.80 -4.68
CA ASP A 133 -14.29 -9.10 -6.09
C ASP A 133 -14.48 -7.86 -6.98
N ASN A 134 -15.48 -7.02 -6.69
CA ASN A 134 -15.71 -5.76 -7.38
C ASN A 134 -14.48 -4.83 -7.30
N THR A 135 -13.81 -4.78 -6.15
CA THR A 135 -12.56 -4.02 -6.00
C THR A 135 -11.45 -4.62 -6.86
N LEU A 136 -11.33 -5.94 -6.92
CA LEU A 136 -10.31 -6.60 -7.73
C LEU A 136 -10.52 -6.36 -9.24
N TYR A 137 -11.75 -6.50 -9.73
CA TYR A 137 -12.09 -6.19 -11.13
C TYR A 137 -11.82 -4.73 -11.48
N PHE A 138 -12.17 -3.79 -10.59
CA PHE A 138 -11.86 -2.39 -10.82
C PHE A 138 -10.35 -2.13 -10.90
N LEU A 139 -9.56 -2.72 -10.00
CA LEU A 139 -8.11 -2.57 -9.99
C LEU A 139 -7.46 -3.17 -11.25
N GLU A 140 -7.96 -4.31 -11.73
CA GLU A 140 -7.49 -4.91 -12.98
C GLU A 140 -7.72 -3.97 -14.17
N ALA A 141 -8.94 -3.44 -14.33
CA ALA A 141 -9.24 -2.47 -15.37
C ALA A 141 -8.40 -1.18 -15.21
N PHE A 142 -8.21 -0.70 -13.98
CA PHE A 142 -7.42 0.49 -13.69
C PHE A 142 -5.93 0.29 -14.04
N PHE A 143 -5.33 -0.86 -13.74
CA PHE A 143 -3.95 -1.14 -14.12
C PHE A 143 -3.76 -1.26 -15.63
N LEU A 144 -4.71 -1.90 -16.33
CA LEU A 144 -4.67 -1.96 -17.79
C LEU A 144 -4.84 -0.57 -18.41
N PHE A 145 -5.71 0.27 -17.85
CA PHE A 145 -5.80 1.66 -18.23
C PHE A 145 -4.46 2.39 -18.03
N CYS A 146 -3.83 2.27 -16.86
CA CYS A 146 -2.51 2.86 -16.61
C CYS A 146 -1.41 2.33 -17.55
N LEU A 147 -1.52 1.09 -18.04
CA LEU A 147 -0.58 0.52 -18.99
C LEU A 147 -0.65 1.19 -20.38
N PHE A 148 -1.85 1.59 -20.81
CA PHE A 148 -2.09 2.19 -22.13
C PHE A 148 -2.14 3.72 -22.10
N HIS A 149 -2.42 4.32 -20.95
CA HIS A 149 -2.45 5.76 -20.80
C HIS A 149 -1.03 6.35 -20.86
N GLU A 150 -0.86 7.47 -21.55
CA GLU A 150 0.41 8.16 -21.64
C GLU A 150 0.93 8.55 -20.24
N SER A 151 2.16 8.17 -19.92
CA SER A 151 2.80 8.43 -18.62
C SER A 151 4.14 9.14 -18.83
N PRO A 152 4.13 10.47 -19.07
CA PRO A 152 5.36 11.24 -19.22
C PRO A 152 6.19 11.22 -17.92
N GLU A 153 7.47 11.58 -18.02
CA GLU A 153 8.35 11.67 -16.85
C GLU A 153 7.79 12.61 -15.78
N ILE A 154 7.87 12.15 -14.52
CA ILE A 154 7.39 12.91 -13.38
C ILE A 154 8.42 14.00 -13.06
N SER A 155 8.11 15.24 -13.41
CA SER A 155 8.88 16.41 -12.96
C SER A 155 8.73 16.64 -11.45
N GLU A 156 9.64 17.40 -10.85
CA GLU A 156 9.56 17.78 -9.43
C GLU A 156 8.22 18.45 -9.07
N LYS A 157 7.72 19.34 -9.94
CA LYS A 157 6.41 19.97 -9.75
C LYS A 157 5.28 18.94 -9.81
N ALA A 158 5.34 18.00 -10.74
CA ALA A 158 4.35 16.93 -10.84
C ALA A 158 4.39 16.01 -9.61
N HIS A 159 5.58 15.70 -9.08
CA HIS A 159 5.76 14.93 -7.86
C HIS A 159 5.06 15.59 -6.67
N GLN A 160 5.25 16.91 -6.49
CA GLN A 160 4.58 17.70 -5.44
C GLN A 160 3.06 17.73 -5.63
N GLU A 161 2.58 17.88 -6.87
CA GLU A 161 1.14 17.84 -7.18
C GLU A 161 0.53 16.46 -6.84
N ILE A 162 1.21 15.37 -7.19
CA ILE A 162 0.78 13.99 -6.87
C ILE A 162 0.69 13.80 -5.36
N GLY A 163 1.73 14.17 -4.61
CA GLY A 163 1.76 14.08 -3.16
C GLY A 163 0.64 14.88 -2.51
N LYS A 164 0.46 16.15 -2.94
CA LYS A 164 -0.60 17.03 -2.44
C LYS A 164 -2.00 16.47 -2.73
N ASN A 165 -2.26 16.05 -3.96
CA ASN A 165 -3.56 15.50 -4.34
C ASN A 165 -3.89 14.25 -3.53
N THR A 166 -2.90 13.38 -3.31
CA THR A 166 -3.05 12.16 -2.49
C THR A 166 -3.44 12.54 -1.05
N GLN A 167 -2.75 13.50 -0.45
CA GLN A 167 -3.07 14.01 0.90
C GLN A 167 -4.45 14.66 0.99
N ASP A 168 -4.79 15.50 0.01
CA ASP A 168 -6.08 16.19 -0.03
C ASP A 168 -7.24 15.19 -0.18
N VAL A 169 -7.10 14.16 -1.02
CA VAL A 169 -8.12 13.11 -1.17
C VAL A 169 -8.20 12.25 0.10
N ALA A 170 -7.06 11.88 0.70
CA ALA A 170 -7.01 11.11 1.94
C ALA A 170 -7.75 11.81 3.09
N ARG A 171 -7.52 13.12 3.29
CA ARG A 171 -8.09 13.90 4.41
C ARG A 171 -9.48 14.46 4.14
N MET A 172 -9.81 14.75 2.89
CA MET A 172 -11.05 15.47 2.54
C MET A 172 -11.64 15.09 1.18
N GLY A 173 -11.35 13.90 0.64
CA GLY A 173 -11.80 13.44 -0.68
C GLY A 173 -13.32 13.44 -0.89
N ARG A 174 -14.12 13.37 0.18
CA ARG A 174 -15.59 13.46 0.12
C ARG A 174 -16.13 14.89 0.14
N LYS A 175 -15.27 15.90 0.30
CA LYS A 175 -15.69 17.30 0.42
C LYS A 175 -16.28 17.77 -0.92
N PRO A 176 -17.54 18.25 -0.96
CA PRO A 176 -18.12 18.79 -2.18
C PRO A 176 -17.27 19.94 -2.74
N GLY A 177 -17.03 19.91 -4.05
CA GLY A 177 -16.22 20.94 -4.73
C GLY A 177 -14.72 20.90 -4.41
N LEU A 178 -14.19 19.78 -3.91
CA LEU A 178 -12.74 19.63 -3.73
C LEU A 178 -12.00 19.87 -5.05
N MET A 179 -10.97 20.72 -5.00
CA MET A 179 -10.12 21.06 -6.14
C MET A 179 -8.73 20.48 -5.94
N LEU A 180 -8.23 19.79 -6.95
CA LEU A 180 -6.91 19.20 -7.07
C LEU A 180 -6.02 20.01 -8.02
N GLN A 181 -4.75 19.63 -8.12
CA GLN A 181 -3.79 20.22 -9.06
C GLN A 181 -3.45 19.24 -10.19
N ARG A 182 -3.43 19.71 -11.43
CA ARG A 182 -3.04 18.92 -12.60
C ARG A 182 -2.27 19.81 -13.58
N GLY A 183 -0.97 19.57 -13.73
CA GLY A 183 -0.13 20.32 -14.67
C GLY A 183 -0.10 21.81 -14.34
N GLY A 184 -0.09 22.16 -13.05
CA GLY A 184 -0.10 23.54 -12.56
C GLY A 184 -1.46 24.25 -12.61
N LYS A 185 -2.55 23.57 -12.99
CA LYS A 185 -3.91 24.12 -13.00
C LYS A 185 -4.79 23.44 -11.96
N ARG A 186 -5.76 24.18 -11.43
CA ARG A 186 -6.79 23.59 -10.55
C ARG A 186 -7.84 22.86 -11.38
N ILE A 187 -8.22 21.67 -10.92
CA ILE A 187 -9.30 20.86 -11.51
C ILE A 187 -10.16 20.28 -10.38
N SER A 188 -11.47 20.14 -10.57
CA SER A 188 -12.30 19.53 -9.53
C SER A 188 -12.05 18.02 -9.47
N LEU A 189 -12.07 17.44 -8.26
CA LEU A 189 -11.93 15.99 -8.08
C LEU A 189 -12.98 15.24 -8.90
N LYS A 190 -14.24 15.69 -8.82
CA LYS A 190 -15.37 15.09 -9.53
C LYS A 190 -15.12 15.06 -11.04
N HIS A 191 -14.75 16.20 -11.63
CA HIS A 191 -14.51 16.29 -13.06
C HIS A 191 -13.34 15.39 -13.49
N TRP A 192 -12.21 15.45 -12.78
CA TRP A 192 -11.05 14.65 -13.16
C TRP A 192 -11.29 13.14 -13.00
N ALA A 193 -11.98 12.72 -11.94
CA ALA A 193 -12.37 11.32 -11.76
C ALA A 193 -13.34 10.87 -12.86
N THR A 194 -14.31 11.69 -13.25
CA THR A 194 -15.20 11.40 -14.38
C THR A 194 -14.43 11.23 -15.69
N GLU A 195 -13.48 12.12 -16.01
CA GLU A 195 -12.62 11.97 -17.20
C GLU A 195 -11.85 10.64 -17.20
N ILE A 196 -11.29 10.23 -16.05
CA ILE A 196 -10.56 8.96 -15.94
C ILE A 196 -11.51 7.77 -16.17
N PHE A 197 -12.69 7.78 -15.56
CA PHE A 197 -13.68 6.71 -15.72
C PHE A 197 -14.18 6.60 -17.16
N GLU A 198 -14.44 7.72 -17.83
CA GLU A 198 -14.81 7.74 -19.24
C GLU A 198 -13.71 7.12 -20.12
N GLN A 199 -12.44 7.39 -19.83
CA GLN A 199 -11.33 6.78 -20.56
C GLN A 199 -11.13 5.28 -20.26
N MET A 200 -11.47 4.85 -19.04
CA MET A 200 -11.44 3.43 -18.66
C MET A 200 -12.53 2.60 -19.33
N GLN A 201 -13.60 3.22 -19.85
CA GLN A 201 -14.72 2.53 -20.47
C GLN A 201 -14.28 1.62 -21.62
N GLY A 202 -13.41 2.11 -22.50
CA GLY A 202 -12.89 1.32 -23.63
C GLY A 202 -12.06 0.11 -23.19
N VAL A 203 -11.35 0.20 -22.05
CA VAL A 203 -10.61 -0.94 -21.48
C VAL A 203 -11.59 -1.99 -20.96
N CYS A 204 -12.66 -1.56 -20.27
CA CYS A 204 -13.68 -2.46 -19.73
C CYS A 204 -14.43 -3.19 -20.85
N GLU A 205 -14.81 -2.49 -21.92
CA GLU A 205 -15.47 -3.09 -23.09
C GLU A 205 -14.59 -4.15 -23.78
N LEU A 206 -13.28 -3.93 -23.85
CA LEU A 206 -12.35 -4.90 -24.40
C LEU A 206 -12.23 -6.16 -23.53
N LEU A 207 -12.20 -6.00 -22.20
CA LEU A 207 -12.19 -7.12 -21.26
C LEU A 207 -13.49 -7.93 -21.31
N ASP A 208 -14.62 -7.26 -21.53
CA ASP A 208 -15.94 -7.89 -21.61
C ASP A 208 -16.22 -8.56 -22.97
N LYS A 209 -15.44 -8.26 -24.02
CA LYS A 209 -15.73 -8.62 -25.43
C LYS A 209 -16.04 -10.10 -25.68
N ASN A 210 -15.45 -11.02 -24.91
CA ASN A 210 -15.66 -12.47 -25.04
C ASN A 210 -16.39 -13.09 -23.83
N SER A 211 -16.90 -12.26 -22.93
CA SER A 211 -17.64 -12.70 -21.76
C SER A 211 -19.14 -12.69 -22.06
N ALA A 212 -19.88 -13.65 -21.53
CA ALA A 212 -21.35 -13.63 -21.59
C ALA A 212 -21.97 -12.52 -20.72
N LYS A 213 -21.17 -11.86 -19.88
CA LYS A 213 -21.56 -10.77 -18.97
C LYS A 213 -20.58 -9.60 -19.08
N SER A 214 -21.10 -8.39 -18.98
CA SER A 214 -20.33 -7.14 -19.00
C SER A 214 -19.77 -6.79 -17.62
N VAL A 215 -19.02 -7.73 -17.02
CA VAL A 215 -18.55 -7.61 -15.62
C VAL A 215 -17.74 -6.34 -15.41
N PHE A 216 -16.77 -6.04 -16.26
CA PHE A 216 -15.91 -4.87 -16.05
C PHE A 216 -16.66 -3.56 -16.24
N SER A 217 -17.52 -3.48 -17.25
CA SER A 217 -18.34 -2.30 -17.53
C SER A 217 -19.37 -2.04 -16.41
N ASP A 218 -20.02 -3.09 -15.90
CA ASP A 218 -20.95 -2.99 -14.77
C ASP A 218 -20.23 -2.52 -13.50
N ILE A 219 -19.03 -3.04 -13.24
CA ILE A 219 -18.20 -2.61 -12.10
C ILE A 219 -17.76 -1.16 -12.24
N LEU A 220 -17.34 -0.72 -13.43
CA LEU A 220 -16.96 0.66 -13.68
C LEU A 220 -18.15 1.61 -13.42
N ALA A 221 -19.33 1.27 -13.93
CA ALA A 221 -20.57 2.03 -13.69
C ALA A 221 -20.93 2.07 -12.19
N HIS A 222 -20.80 0.95 -11.49
CA HIS A 222 -21.01 0.88 -10.02
C HIS A 222 -20.09 1.84 -9.28
N TYR A 223 -18.78 1.87 -9.57
CA TYR A 223 -17.86 2.80 -8.92
C TYR A 223 -18.05 4.26 -9.36
N GLN A 224 -18.53 4.50 -10.59
CA GLN A 224 -18.83 5.85 -11.09
C GLN A 224 -19.92 6.53 -10.24
N THR A 225 -20.88 5.77 -9.71
CA THR A 225 -21.90 6.32 -8.79
C THR A 225 -21.27 7.03 -7.59
N ARG A 226 -20.14 6.54 -7.07
CA ARG A 226 -19.42 7.11 -5.91
C ARG A 226 -18.73 8.44 -6.20
N ILE A 227 -18.49 8.76 -7.47
CA ILE A 227 -17.98 10.07 -7.90
C ILE A 227 -19.11 11.10 -7.85
N CYS A 228 -20.32 10.68 -8.21
CA CYS A 228 -21.51 11.53 -8.19
C CYS A 228 -22.10 11.70 -6.80
N ASP A 229 -22.06 10.64 -6.00
CA ASP A 229 -22.53 10.55 -4.62
C ASP A 229 -21.39 10.08 -3.69
N PRO A 230 -20.67 11.00 -3.03
CA PRO A 230 -19.60 10.66 -2.10
C PRO A 230 -20.07 9.84 -0.87
N ASP A 231 -21.37 9.85 -0.55
CA ASP A 231 -21.92 9.10 0.58
C ASP A 231 -22.02 7.59 0.29
N ALA A 232 -21.97 7.20 -1.00
CA ALA A 232 -21.86 5.81 -1.44
C ALA A 232 -20.44 5.21 -1.27
N THR A 233 -19.47 5.98 -0.78
CA THR A 233 -18.11 5.48 -0.53
C THR A 233 -18.03 4.71 0.80
N PRO A 234 -17.11 3.72 0.92
CA PRO A 234 -16.94 2.97 2.17
C PRO A 234 -16.63 3.86 3.39
N SER A 235 -15.87 4.94 3.18
CA SER A 235 -15.53 5.87 4.26
C SER A 235 -16.74 6.66 4.81
N ALA A 236 -17.70 7.01 3.94
CA ALA A 236 -18.94 7.64 4.39
C ALA A 236 -19.86 6.61 5.06
N HIS A 237 -19.98 5.42 4.49
CA HIS A 237 -20.78 4.33 5.04
C HIS A 237 -20.33 3.95 6.45
N MET A 238 -19.01 3.85 6.68
CA MET A 238 -18.45 3.59 8.01
C MET A 238 -18.86 4.66 9.03
N LEU A 239 -18.72 5.95 8.69
CA LEU A 239 -19.13 7.03 9.58
C LEU A 239 -20.63 7.07 9.82
N ALA A 240 -21.44 6.72 8.81
CA ALA A 240 -22.89 6.62 8.95
C ALA A 240 -23.29 5.50 9.92
N GLU A 241 -22.73 4.29 9.74
CA GLU A 241 -23.02 3.14 10.62
C GLU A 241 -22.57 3.42 12.07
N MET A 242 -21.39 4.02 12.26
CA MET A 242 -20.93 4.45 13.58
C MET A 242 -21.90 5.44 14.26
N ARG A 243 -22.45 6.40 13.50
CA ARG A 243 -23.41 7.39 14.01
C ARG A 243 -24.76 6.76 14.34
N GLU A 244 -25.26 5.89 13.47
CA GLU A 244 -26.53 5.19 13.65
C GLU A 244 -26.51 4.33 14.93
N ASN A 245 -25.42 3.61 15.14
CA ASN A 245 -25.23 2.76 16.33
C ASN A 245 -24.71 3.51 17.56
N LYS A 246 -24.40 4.81 17.45
CA LYS A 246 -23.84 5.65 18.51
C LYS A 246 -22.57 5.05 19.12
N GLU A 247 -21.66 4.60 18.28
CA GLU A 247 -20.44 3.91 18.69
C GLU A 247 -19.19 4.57 18.09
N GLY A 248 -18.12 4.62 18.88
CA GLY A 248 -16.80 5.02 18.42
C GLY A 248 -16.12 3.98 17.52
N PHE A 249 -14.98 4.35 16.96
CA PHE A 249 -14.26 3.50 15.99
C PHE A 249 -13.86 2.14 16.58
N TYR A 250 -13.44 2.10 17.85
CA TYR A 250 -13.05 0.86 18.52
C TYR A 250 -14.23 -0.12 18.65
N ALA A 251 -15.37 0.37 19.13
CA ALA A 251 -16.58 -0.44 19.31
C ALA A 251 -17.12 -0.95 17.97
N PHE A 252 -17.19 -0.09 16.95
CA PHE A 252 -17.51 -0.48 15.57
C PHE A 252 -16.57 -1.59 15.06
N SER A 253 -15.26 -1.40 15.21
CA SER A 253 -14.25 -2.35 14.72
C SER A 253 -14.32 -3.69 15.44
N LEU A 254 -14.56 -3.68 16.76
CA LEU A 254 -14.73 -4.89 17.56
C LEU A 254 -15.98 -5.66 17.12
N ARG A 255 -17.11 -4.96 16.95
CA ARG A 255 -18.37 -5.57 16.49
C ARG A 255 -18.21 -6.23 15.12
N LYS A 256 -17.59 -5.54 14.14
CA LYS A 256 -17.29 -6.12 12.82
C LYS A 256 -16.35 -7.33 12.92
N SER A 257 -15.37 -7.28 13.82
CA SER A 257 -14.47 -8.42 14.07
C SER A 257 -15.21 -9.64 14.64
N GLU A 258 -16.15 -9.43 15.56
CA GLU A 258 -17.00 -10.49 16.12
C GLU A 258 -17.96 -11.07 15.09
N GLU A 259 -18.56 -10.23 14.23
CA GLU A 259 -19.39 -10.65 13.09
C GLU A 259 -18.59 -11.58 12.16
N TYR A 260 -17.35 -11.23 11.82
CA TYR A 260 -16.50 -12.05 10.97
C TYR A 260 -15.94 -13.29 11.65
N LEU A 261 -15.64 -13.23 12.95
CA LEU A 261 -15.30 -14.43 13.73
C LEU A 261 -16.46 -15.44 13.68
N ALA A 262 -17.70 -14.98 13.86
CA ALA A 262 -18.87 -15.83 13.78
C ALA A 262 -19.09 -16.36 12.36
N TYR A 263 -18.86 -15.54 11.33
CA TYR A 263 -18.87 -15.95 9.92
C TYR A 263 -17.90 -17.10 9.65
N TYR A 264 -16.64 -16.97 10.06
CA TYR A 264 -15.62 -17.99 9.81
C TYR A 264 -15.79 -19.25 10.66
N LYS A 265 -16.26 -19.14 11.91
CA LYS A 265 -16.58 -20.31 12.76
C LYS A 265 -17.66 -21.22 12.17
N ARG A 266 -18.60 -20.66 11.40
CA ARG A 266 -19.67 -21.44 10.75
C ARG A 266 -19.19 -22.15 9.47
N ARG A 267 -18.07 -21.74 8.89
CA ARG A 267 -17.53 -22.33 7.67
C ARG A 267 -16.65 -23.52 8.04
N LYS A 268 -16.92 -24.67 7.44
CA LYS A 268 -16.05 -25.84 7.52
C LYS A 268 -15.20 -25.91 6.26
N LEU A 269 -13.90 -26.14 6.45
CA LEU A 269 -13.03 -26.52 5.34
C LEU A 269 -13.38 -27.95 4.92
N SER A 270 -13.12 -28.26 3.65
CA SER A 270 -13.20 -29.66 3.22
C SER A 270 -12.04 -30.46 3.86
N PRO A 271 -12.20 -31.78 4.09
CA PRO A 271 -11.12 -32.60 4.64
C PRO A 271 -9.80 -32.48 3.86
N GLU A 272 -9.88 -32.32 2.54
CA GLU A 272 -8.73 -32.16 1.66
C GLU A 272 -8.01 -30.83 1.92
N ARG A 273 -8.77 -29.74 2.12
CA ARG A 273 -8.19 -28.43 2.47
C ARG A 273 -7.59 -28.43 3.86
N GLU A 274 -8.21 -29.11 4.82
CA GLU A 274 -7.61 -29.28 6.15
C GLU A 274 -6.29 -30.06 6.09
N ALA A 275 -6.26 -31.17 5.35
CA ALA A 275 -5.05 -31.96 5.16
C ALA A 275 -3.93 -31.12 4.53
N PHE A 276 -4.26 -30.38 3.46
CA PHE A 276 -3.33 -29.45 2.79
C PHE A 276 -2.69 -28.44 3.77
N PHE A 277 -3.48 -27.78 4.62
CA PHE A 277 -2.92 -26.82 5.58
C PHE A 277 -2.10 -27.48 6.69
N ARG A 278 -2.47 -28.69 7.13
CA ARG A 278 -1.67 -29.45 8.11
C ARG A 278 -0.31 -29.85 7.54
N GLU A 279 -0.28 -30.27 6.28
CA GLU A 279 0.94 -30.59 5.55
C GLU A 279 1.83 -29.36 5.41
N LEU A 280 1.30 -28.23 4.91
CA LEU A 280 2.03 -26.96 4.83
C LEU A 280 2.60 -26.52 6.18
N SER A 281 1.85 -26.67 7.27
CA SER A 281 2.33 -26.34 8.62
C SER A 281 3.46 -27.26 9.08
N THR A 282 3.49 -28.51 8.62
CA THR A 282 4.54 -29.48 8.95
C THR A 282 5.79 -29.18 8.13
N GLU A 283 5.63 -29.00 6.82
CA GLU A 283 6.72 -28.70 5.88
C GLU A 283 7.43 -27.39 6.22
N SER A 284 6.68 -26.32 6.50
CA SER A 284 7.27 -25.02 6.89
C SER A 284 8.14 -25.10 8.13
N ARG A 285 7.74 -25.89 9.13
CA ARG A 285 8.54 -26.13 10.35
C ARG A 285 9.76 -26.99 10.07
N ALA A 286 9.63 -28.01 9.23
CA ALA A 286 10.77 -28.82 8.80
C ALA A 286 11.79 -27.96 8.07
N ARG A 287 11.33 -27.12 7.14
CA ARG A 287 12.17 -26.19 6.38
C ARG A 287 12.86 -25.16 7.27
N GLN A 288 12.18 -24.63 8.27
CA GLN A 288 12.80 -23.75 9.26
C GLN A 288 13.95 -24.46 9.98
N ARG A 289 13.75 -25.69 10.47
CA ARG A 289 14.79 -26.47 11.15
C ARG A 289 15.97 -26.79 10.22
N GLU A 290 15.70 -27.06 8.95
CA GLU A 290 16.76 -27.27 7.95
C GLU A 290 17.62 -26.01 7.78
N ILE A 291 17.00 -24.82 7.76
CA ILE A 291 17.72 -23.54 7.69
C ILE A 291 18.57 -23.36 8.96
N GLU A 292 17.98 -23.52 10.14
CA GLU A 292 18.68 -23.38 11.43
C GLU A 292 19.84 -24.38 11.59
N ALA A 293 19.66 -25.63 11.14
CA ALA A 293 20.73 -26.65 11.13
C ALA A 293 21.76 -26.42 10.02
N GLY A 294 21.40 -25.66 8.99
CA GLY A 294 22.22 -25.28 7.84
C GLY A 294 23.14 -24.10 8.11
N ASP A 295 22.91 -23.33 9.16
CA ASP A 295 23.72 -22.16 9.50
C ASP A 295 25.17 -22.55 9.82
N ARG A 296 26.11 -21.78 9.26
CA ARG A 296 27.57 -21.97 9.44
C ARG A 296 28.28 -20.72 9.93
N LEU A 297 27.64 -19.56 9.80
CA LEU A 297 28.17 -18.26 10.15
C LEU A 297 27.48 -17.75 11.41
N GLY A 298 28.21 -17.01 12.25
CA GLY A 298 27.58 -16.19 13.28
C GLY A 298 26.74 -15.08 12.65
N PHE A 299 25.69 -14.64 13.35
CA PHE A 299 24.75 -13.64 12.83
C PHE A 299 25.43 -12.32 12.40
N ASP A 300 26.44 -11.86 13.16
CA ASP A 300 27.21 -10.66 12.82
C ASP A 300 27.87 -10.77 11.43
N GLN A 301 28.45 -11.94 11.13
CA GLN A 301 29.10 -12.20 9.84
C GLN A 301 28.08 -12.35 8.71
N PHE A 302 26.99 -13.07 8.97
CA PHE A 302 25.87 -13.20 8.04
C PHE A 302 25.33 -11.82 7.62
N LEU A 303 25.11 -10.92 8.59
CA LEU A 303 24.59 -9.59 8.34
C LEU A 303 25.59 -8.73 7.54
N ALA A 304 26.87 -8.82 7.88
CA ALA A 304 27.93 -8.13 7.12
C ALA A 304 27.97 -8.61 5.66
N ASP A 305 27.84 -9.91 5.42
CA ASP A 305 27.83 -10.48 4.07
C ASP A 305 26.57 -10.13 3.28
N TYR A 306 25.41 -10.09 3.94
CA TYR A 306 24.16 -9.61 3.35
C TYR A 306 24.30 -8.17 2.82
N PHE A 307 24.82 -7.25 3.64
CA PHE A 307 24.95 -5.84 3.24
C PHE A 307 26.08 -5.55 2.24
N LYS A 308 27.07 -6.45 2.08
CA LYS A 308 28.06 -6.32 0.99
C LYS A 308 27.42 -6.35 -0.39
N GLN A 309 26.26 -7.00 -0.55
CA GLN A 309 25.50 -6.99 -1.80
C GLN A 309 25.08 -5.57 -2.24
N ALA A 310 24.91 -4.64 -1.28
CA ALA A 310 24.57 -3.25 -1.56
C ALA A 310 25.78 -2.44 -2.10
N ALA A 311 27.01 -2.89 -1.84
CA ALA A 311 28.23 -2.18 -2.24
C ALA A 311 28.70 -2.49 -3.67
N GLY A 312 28.14 -3.53 -4.32
CA GLY A 312 28.43 -3.86 -5.71
C GLY A 312 27.91 -2.79 -6.66
N LYS A 313 28.78 -2.24 -7.52
CA LYS A 313 28.37 -1.42 -8.67
C LYS A 313 27.87 -2.34 -9.78
N PHE A 314 26.79 -1.94 -10.45
CA PHE A 314 26.31 -2.57 -11.70
C PHE A 314 26.92 -1.90 -12.91
#